data_AF-A0A2G6EIC3-F1
#
_entry.id   AF-A0A2G6EIC3-F1
#
_cell.length_a   1.000
_cell.length_b   1.000
_cell.length_c   1.000
_cell.angle_alpha   90.00
_cell.angle_beta   90.00
_cell.angle_gamma   90.00
#
_symmetry.space_group_name_H-M   'P 1'
#
loop_
_entity.id
_entity.type
_entity.pdbx_description
1 polymer ?
#
loop_
_entity_poly.entity_id
_entity_poly.type
_entity_poly.pdbx_seq_one_letter_code
_entity_poly.pdbx_strand_id
1 'polypeptide(L)'
;MNDELIIKDFVQPFDEVAEADFNRIDKFVQSDLFLRSLGSRQFESEAPKDIPIVCDIARAEYLMMSQEMWNEDDADEKYYAGIVEDSVKLNANYSKEECKARTMSYMNNSSKYMDALFLLAAERLSELNALEKFLPNCNDNLKTTDMEYFFSHDLPNEIGADLDQLILGAQIGGLHFWPIADYLCKVYEWGYMPCGWIGPLPEDGGDPRKCMQMLALSCER
;
A
#
# COMPACT_ATOMS: atom_id res chain seq x y z
N MET A 1 -13.40 4.17 20.36
CA MET A 1 -14.69 4.65 19.83
C MET A 1 -14.48 4.55 18.34
N ASN A 2 -14.66 3.35 17.80
CA ASN A 2 -14.28 3.07 16.41
C ASN A 2 -15.54 3.21 15.59
N ASP A 3 -15.82 4.45 15.19
CA ASP A 3 -16.62 4.65 14.00
C ASP A 3 -15.83 4.00 12.86
N GLU A 4 -16.46 3.10 12.12
CA GLU A 4 -15.84 2.42 10.98
C GLU A 4 -15.35 3.48 9.98
N LEU A 5 -14.08 3.43 9.60
CA LEU A 5 -13.55 4.29 8.55
C LEU A 5 -14.10 3.80 7.21
N ILE A 6 -14.99 4.60 6.60
CA ILE A 6 -15.68 4.30 5.35
C ILE A 6 -15.34 5.38 4.32
N ILE A 7 -14.79 5.00 3.17
CA ILE A 7 -14.39 5.96 2.10
C ILE A 7 -15.57 6.85 1.69
N LYS A 8 -16.77 6.27 1.59
CA LYS A 8 -17.99 6.96 1.11
C LYS A 8 -18.49 8.08 2.02
N ASP A 9 -18.02 8.16 3.25
CA ASP A 9 -18.31 9.29 4.14
C ASP A 9 -17.51 10.54 3.77
N PHE A 10 -16.47 10.38 2.94
CA PHE A 10 -15.57 11.44 2.50
C PHE A 10 -15.64 11.66 1.00
N VAL A 11 -15.54 10.59 0.21
CA VAL A 11 -15.47 10.65 -1.25
C VAL A 11 -16.65 9.92 -1.85
N GLN A 12 -17.48 10.62 -2.63
CA GLN A 12 -18.61 10.00 -3.32
C GLN A 12 -18.13 9.22 -4.55
N PRO A 13 -18.56 7.95 -4.72
CA PRO A 13 -18.25 7.21 -5.94
C PRO A 13 -18.91 7.88 -7.15
N PHE A 14 -18.19 7.93 -8.27
CA PHE A 14 -18.71 8.55 -9.49
C PHE A 14 -19.70 7.64 -10.24
N ASP A 15 -19.52 6.33 -10.10
CA ASP A 15 -20.31 5.28 -10.73
C ASP A 15 -20.27 3.98 -9.90
N GLU A 16 -21.00 2.96 -10.36
CA GLU A 16 -21.10 1.66 -9.68
C GLU A 16 -19.76 0.89 -9.62
N VAL A 17 -18.83 1.15 -10.55
CA VAL A 17 -17.51 0.51 -10.55
C VAL A 17 -16.67 1.10 -9.43
N ALA A 18 -16.62 2.44 -9.32
CA ALA A 18 -15.96 3.13 -8.22
C ALA A 18 -16.55 2.72 -6.86
N GLU A 19 -17.88 2.58 -6.79
CA GLU A 19 -18.53 2.12 -5.56
C GLU A 19 -18.13 0.70 -5.16
N ALA A 20 -18.08 -0.23 -6.13
CA ALA A 20 -17.67 -1.60 -5.86
C ALA A 20 -16.22 -1.68 -5.34
N ASP A 21 -15.31 -0.91 -5.95
CA ASP A 21 -13.92 -0.85 -5.53
C ASP A 21 -13.76 -0.16 -4.16
N PHE A 22 -14.52 0.90 -3.87
CA PHE A 22 -14.55 1.52 -2.53
C PHE A 22 -14.98 0.52 -1.46
N ASN A 23 -16.07 -0.23 -1.72
CA ASN A 23 -16.53 -1.26 -0.79
C ASN A 23 -15.48 -2.37 -0.56
N ARG A 24 -14.70 -2.71 -1.61
CA ARG A 24 -13.59 -3.68 -1.49
C ARG A 24 -12.47 -3.13 -0.60
N ILE A 25 -12.11 -1.86 -0.78
CA ILE A 25 -11.08 -1.21 0.03
C ILE A 25 -11.51 -1.12 1.49
N ASP A 26 -12.71 -0.60 1.75
CA ASP A 26 -13.29 -0.52 3.11
C ASP A 26 -13.27 -1.90 3.78
N LYS A 27 -13.64 -2.96 3.05
CA LYS A 27 -13.65 -4.33 3.58
C LYS A 27 -12.28 -4.80 4.07
N PHE A 28 -11.20 -4.58 3.31
CA PHE A 28 -9.89 -5.04 3.77
C PHE A 28 -9.31 -4.13 4.85
N VAL A 29 -9.54 -2.81 4.80
CA VAL A 29 -9.08 -1.86 5.83
C VAL A 29 -9.72 -2.17 7.19
N GLN A 30 -10.99 -2.57 7.18
CA GLN A 30 -11.73 -2.94 8.39
C GLN A 30 -11.49 -4.38 8.85
N SER A 31 -10.91 -5.22 8.00
CA SER A 31 -10.63 -6.61 8.31
C SER A 31 -9.58 -6.72 9.43
N ASP A 32 -9.76 -7.70 10.32
CA ASP A 32 -8.73 -8.04 11.31
C ASP A 32 -7.43 -8.55 10.64
N LEU A 33 -7.46 -8.87 9.34
CA LEU A 33 -6.28 -9.25 8.57
C LEU A 33 -5.42 -8.05 8.19
N PHE A 34 -5.95 -6.82 8.17
CA PHE A 34 -5.21 -5.64 7.71
C PHE A 34 -3.86 -5.50 8.44
N LEU A 35 -2.76 -5.48 7.69
CA LEU A 35 -1.38 -5.39 8.19
C LEU A 35 -0.93 -6.52 9.13
N ARG A 36 -1.70 -7.62 9.25
CA ARG A 36 -1.45 -8.71 10.21
C ARG A 36 -0.07 -9.36 10.04
N SER A 37 0.50 -9.35 8.83
CA SER A 37 1.85 -9.84 8.56
C SER A 37 2.95 -9.14 9.37
N LEU A 38 2.69 -7.92 9.85
CA LEU A 38 3.63 -7.12 10.63
C LEU A 38 3.61 -7.47 12.13
N GLY A 39 2.75 -8.41 12.54
CA GLY A 39 2.59 -8.84 13.92
C GLY A 39 2.73 -10.35 14.12
N SER A 40 2.52 -10.79 15.37
CA SER A 40 2.69 -12.19 15.78
C SER A 40 1.75 -13.20 15.12
N ARG A 41 0.72 -12.74 14.39
CA ARG A 41 -0.29 -13.57 13.72
C ARG A 41 -0.07 -13.67 12.20
N GLN A 42 1.14 -13.37 11.71
CA GLN A 42 1.45 -13.39 10.27
C GLN A 42 1.09 -14.72 9.56
N PHE A 43 1.23 -15.86 10.24
CA PHE A 43 1.01 -17.20 9.68
C PHE A 43 -0.46 -17.56 9.45
N GLU A 44 -1.38 -16.69 9.86
CA GLU A 44 -2.81 -16.86 9.58
C GLU A 44 -3.21 -16.30 8.21
N SER A 45 -2.27 -15.71 7.46
CA SER A 45 -2.50 -15.20 6.11
C SER A 45 -2.41 -16.29 5.04
N GLU A 46 -3.31 -16.26 4.06
CA GLU A 46 -3.38 -17.20 2.93
C GLU A 46 -2.61 -16.72 1.66
N ALA A 47 -1.45 -16.07 1.83
CA ALA A 47 -0.69 -15.55 0.70
C ALA A 47 0.03 -16.65 -0.13
N PRO A 48 0.11 -16.51 -1.47
CA PRO A 48 0.88 -17.39 -2.36
C PRO A 48 2.34 -17.59 -1.94
N LYS A 49 2.81 -18.85 -1.91
CA LYS A 49 4.11 -19.27 -1.34
C LYS A 49 5.34 -18.61 -1.96
N ASP A 50 5.22 -18.12 -3.18
CA ASP A 50 6.30 -17.60 -4.02
C ASP A 50 6.42 -16.06 -4.00
N ILE A 51 5.62 -15.38 -3.17
CA ILE A 51 5.73 -13.91 -3.05
C ILE A 51 7.07 -13.53 -2.39
N PRO A 52 7.83 -12.59 -2.99
CA PRO A 52 9.05 -12.05 -2.38
C PRO A 52 8.75 -11.34 -1.06
N ILE A 53 9.39 -11.77 0.03
CA ILE A 53 9.24 -11.20 1.37
C ILE A 53 10.50 -10.43 1.77
N VAL A 54 10.30 -9.26 2.37
CA VAL A 54 11.31 -8.46 3.06
C VAL A 54 10.97 -8.49 4.54
N CYS A 55 11.95 -8.87 5.38
CA CYS A 55 11.79 -8.85 6.85
C CYS A 55 12.74 -7.86 7.54
N ASP A 56 13.58 -7.17 6.77
CA ASP A 56 14.50 -6.14 7.24
C ASP A 56 13.85 -4.76 7.07
N ILE A 57 13.67 -4.04 8.17
CA ILE A 57 13.03 -2.72 8.20
C ILE A 57 13.85 -1.68 7.46
N ALA A 58 15.17 -1.64 7.66
CA ALA A 58 16.03 -0.68 6.97
C ALA A 58 15.96 -0.88 5.45
N ARG A 59 15.83 -2.15 5.05
CA ARG A 59 15.64 -2.50 3.65
C ARG A 59 14.27 -2.09 3.12
N ALA A 60 13.20 -2.36 3.86
CA ALA A 60 11.85 -1.98 3.46
C ALA A 60 11.70 -0.46 3.34
N GLU A 61 12.24 0.29 4.31
CA GLU A 61 12.31 1.75 4.28
C GLU A 61 13.05 2.26 3.03
N TYR A 62 14.23 1.69 2.72
CA TYR A 62 14.97 2.03 1.50
C TYR A 62 14.13 1.80 0.24
N LEU A 63 13.48 0.65 0.10
CA LEU A 63 12.69 0.30 -1.09
C LEU A 63 11.45 1.20 -1.28
N MET A 64 10.85 1.65 -0.18
CA MET A 64 9.68 2.55 -0.23
C MET A 64 10.07 4.01 -0.49
N MET A 65 11.16 4.48 0.13
CA MET A 65 11.41 5.92 0.28
C MET A 65 12.69 6.44 -0.39
N SER A 66 13.57 5.56 -0.89
CA SER A 66 14.86 5.99 -1.44
C SER A 66 14.69 6.79 -2.73
N GLN A 67 14.98 8.10 -2.65
CA GLN A 67 15.05 8.97 -3.82
C GLN A 67 16.23 8.64 -4.73
N GLU A 68 17.24 7.92 -4.25
CA GLU A 68 18.38 7.50 -5.07
C GLU A 68 17.93 6.51 -6.15
N MET A 69 17.02 5.60 -5.81
CA MET A 69 16.43 4.63 -6.75
C MET A 69 15.63 5.29 -7.88
N TRP A 70 15.20 6.54 -7.69
CA TRP A 70 14.49 7.29 -8.73
C TRP A 70 15.41 7.64 -9.92
N ASN A 71 16.72 7.71 -9.70
CA ASN A 71 17.68 8.16 -10.72
C ASN A 71 18.45 7.02 -11.39
N GLU A 72 18.23 5.77 -10.98
CA GLU A 72 18.98 4.60 -11.47
C GLU A 72 18.14 3.72 -12.40
N ASP A 73 18.10 4.09 -13.69
CA ASP A 73 17.32 3.39 -14.71
C ASP A 73 17.69 1.90 -14.88
N ASP A 74 18.94 1.51 -14.59
CA ASP A 74 19.48 0.16 -14.83
C ASP A 74 19.51 -0.75 -13.59
N ALA A 75 18.97 -0.32 -12.43
CA ALA A 75 18.95 -1.16 -11.24
C ALA A 75 17.93 -2.31 -11.36
N ASP A 76 18.24 -3.48 -10.78
CA ASP A 76 17.28 -4.59 -10.68
C ASP A 76 16.07 -4.21 -9.80
N GLU A 77 16.26 -3.27 -8.87
CA GLU A 77 15.24 -2.73 -7.99
C GLU A 77 14.73 -1.39 -8.52
N LYS A 78 13.43 -1.19 -8.45
CA LYS A 78 12.78 0.01 -8.98
C LYS A 78 12.04 0.75 -7.88
N TYR A 79 11.93 2.07 -8.03
CA TYR A 79 11.24 2.92 -7.07
C TYR A 79 9.75 2.57 -6.99
N TYR A 80 9.37 1.88 -5.91
CA TYR A 80 8.04 1.27 -5.75
C TYR A 80 6.92 2.30 -5.79
N ALA A 81 7.04 3.38 -5.01
CA ALA A 81 6.00 4.40 -4.94
C ALA A 81 5.74 5.04 -6.32
N GLY A 82 6.80 5.33 -7.08
CA GLY A 82 6.67 5.84 -8.45
C GLY A 82 5.93 4.88 -9.38
N ILE A 83 6.21 3.57 -9.28
CA ILE A 83 5.50 2.55 -10.08
C ILE A 83 4.01 2.50 -9.73
N VAL A 84 3.66 2.55 -8.45
CA VAL A 84 2.25 2.55 -8.01
C VAL A 84 1.56 3.81 -8.55
N GLU A 85 2.13 4.99 -8.33
CA GLU A 85 1.58 6.28 -8.78
C GLU A 85 1.42 6.39 -10.30
N ASP A 86 2.38 5.87 -11.07
CA ASP A 86 2.34 5.97 -12.53
C ASP A 86 1.40 4.93 -13.15
N SER A 87 1.24 3.77 -12.52
CA SER A 87 0.30 2.73 -12.98
C SER A 87 -1.14 3.23 -13.06
N VAL A 88 -1.48 4.17 -12.18
CA VAL A 88 -2.80 4.80 -12.05
C VAL A 88 -3.09 5.72 -13.25
N LYS A 89 -2.10 6.47 -13.71
CA LYS A 89 -2.33 7.50 -14.74
C LYS A 89 -2.43 6.91 -16.17
N LEU A 90 -1.86 5.73 -16.38
CA LEU A 90 -1.67 5.17 -17.72
C LEU A 90 -2.92 4.49 -18.32
N ASN A 91 -3.90 4.09 -17.51
CA ASN A 91 -4.96 3.17 -17.93
C ASN A 91 -6.39 3.68 -17.67
N ALA A 92 -6.61 5.00 -17.72
CA ALA A 92 -7.95 5.56 -17.55
C ALA A 92 -8.82 5.30 -18.81
N ASN A 93 -9.99 4.68 -18.64
CA ASN A 93 -10.93 4.39 -19.74
C ASN A 93 -11.86 5.56 -20.10
N TYR A 94 -11.61 6.73 -19.53
CA TYR A 94 -12.45 7.90 -19.69
C TYR A 94 -11.78 8.95 -20.58
N SER A 95 -12.59 9.87 -21.11
CA SER A 95 -12.05 11.05 -21.78
C SER A 95 -11.18 11.87 -20.82
N LYS A 96 -10.27 12.69 -21.35
CA LYS A 96 -9.40 13.56 -20.54
C LYS A 96 -10.22 14.50 -19.66
N GLU A 97 -11.32 15.04 -20.19
CA GLU A 97 -12.25 15.92 -19.48
C GLU A 97 -12.94 15.20 -18.33
N GLU A 98 -13.37 13.96 -18.55
CA GLU A 98 -14.03 13.15 -17.53
C GLU A 98 -13.05 12.69 -16.45
N CYS A 99 -11.84 12.26 -16.81
CA CYS A 99 -10.77 11.97 -15.85
C CYS A 99 -10.52 13.19 -14.95
N LYS A 100 -10.40 14.38 -15.55
CA LYS A 100 -10.20 15.63 -14.80
C LYS A 100 -11.37 15.90 -13.83
N ALA A 101 -12.61 15.71 -14.26
CA ALA A 101 -13.78 15.90 -13.40
C ALA A 101 -13.78 14.93 -12.21
N ARG A 102 -13.48 13.65 -12.45
CA ARG A 102 -13.37 12.60 -11.43
C ARG A 102 -12.25 12.88 -10.43
N THR A 103 -11.05 13.20 -10.91
CA THR A 103 -9.92 13.57 -10.05
C THR A 103 -10.23 14.78 -9.18
N MET A 104 -10.85 15.84 -9.73
CA MET A 104 -11.25 17.01 -8.94
C MET A 104 -12.29 16.67 -7.86
N SER A 105 -13.24 15.79 -8.16
CA SER A 105 -14.25 15.33 -7.19
C SER A 105 -13.60 14.64 -5.98
N TYR A 106 -12.64 13.76 -6.25
CA TYR A 106 -11.87 13.06 -5.23
C TYR A 106 -10.96 14.02 -4.42
N MET A 107 -10.18 14.88 -5.08
CA MET A 107 -9.23 15.79 -4.42
C MET A 107 -9.90 16.75 -3.42
N ASN A 108 -11.15 17.15 -3.66
CA ASN A 108 -11.85 18.09 -2.79
C ASN A 108 -12.14 17.53 -1.40
N ASN A 109 -12.13 16.20 -1.23
CA ASN A 109 -12.57 15.57 0.02
C ASN A 109 -11.63 14.46 0.55
N SER A 110 -10.58 14.09 -0.20
CA SER A 110 -9.69 12.99 0.19
C SER A 110 -8.82 13.31 1.40
N SER A 111 -8.42 14.57 1.63
CA SER A 111 -7.48 14.93 2.70
C SER A 111 -7.94 14.49 4.10
N LYS A 112 -9.24 14.63 4.40
CA LYS A 112 -9.80 14.20 5.70
C LYS A 112 -9.81 12.69 5.86
N TYR A 113 -10.05 11.96 4.77
CA TYR A 113 -9.96 10.50 4.78
C TYR A 113 -8.52 10.06 5.03
N MET A 114 -7.56 10.72 4.39
CA MET A 114 -6.13 10.46 4.58
C MET A 114 -5.67 10.68 6.02
N ASP A 115 -6.10 11.77 6.66
CA ASP A 115 -5.81 12.03 8.07
C ASP A 115 -6.37 10.90 8.96
N ALA A 116 -7.61 10.48 8.72
CA ALA A 116 -8.26 9.41 9.50
C ALA A 116 -7.59 8.04 9.26
N LEU A 117 -7.18 7.77 8.02
CA LEU A 117 -6.49 6.54 7.64
C LEU A 117 -5.11 6.45 8.28
N PHE A 118 -4.35 7.54 8.32
CA PHE A 118 -3.06 7.60 8.99
C PHE A 118 -3.20 7.19 10.47
N LEU A 119 -4.19 7.75 11.16
CA LEU A 119 -4.48 7.42 12.55
C LEU A 119 -4.89 5.95 12.73
N LEU A 120 -5.75 5.44 11.83
CA LEU A 120 -6.16 4.03 11.84
C LEU A 120 -4.96 3.10 11.63
N ALA A 121 -4.10 3.38 10.66
CA ALA A 121 -2.91 2.57 10.39
C ALA A 121 -1.96 2.55 11.60
N ALA A 122 -1.70 3.71 12.21
CA ALA A 122 -0.90 3.82 13.43
C ALA A 122 -1.51 3.03 14.60
N GLU A 123 -2.84 3.12 14.80
CA GLU A 123 -3.56 2.34 15.81
C GLU A 123 -3.42 0.84 15.55
N ARG A 124 -3.61 0.38 14.30
CA ARG A 124 -3.48 -1.03 13.93
C ARG A 124 -2.07 -1.57 14.16
N LEU A 125 -1.04 -0.83 13.79
CA LEU A 125 0.35 -1.22 14.03
C LEU A 125 0.64 -1.36 15.54
N SER A 126 0.08 -0.45 16.35
CA SER A 126 0.16 -0.51 17.82
C SER A 126 -0.58 -1.73 18.38
N GLU A 127 -1.81 -2.03 17.95
CA GLU A 127 -2.56 -3.22 18.36
C GLU A 127 -1.82 -4.53 18.04
N LEU A 128 -1.12 -4.56 16.91
CA LEU A 128 -0.28 -5.69 16.48
C LEU A 128 1.03 -5.81 17.26
N ASN A 129 1.38 -4.80 18.07
CA ASN A 129 2.70 -4.61 18.68
C ASN A 129 3.82 -4.71 17.63
N ALA A 130 3.61 -4.15 16.44
CA ALA A 130 4.48 -4.37 15.29
C ALA A 130 5.93 -3.97 15.60
N LEU A 131 6.12 -2.77 16.17
CA LEU A 131 7.44 -2.28 16.58
C LEU A 131 8.16 -3.29 17.49
N GLU A 132 7.52 -3.73 18.57
CA GLU A 132 8.10 -4.67 19.53
C GLU A 132 8.43 -6.02 18.90
N LYS A 133 7.71 -6.43 17.86
CA LYS A 133 7.99 -7.67 17.12
C LYS A 133 9.19 -7.54 16.21
N PHE A 134 9.43 -6.37 15.63
CA PHE A 134 10.59 -6.13 14.77
C PHE A 134 11.86 -5.75 15.55
N LEU A 135 11.75 -5.19 16.76
CA LEU A 135 12.92 -4.79 17.57
C LEU A 135 13.99 -5.88 17.74
N PRO A 136 13.65 -7.16 17.99
CA PRO A 136 14.64 -8.24 18.09
C PRO A 136 15.36 -8.56 16.78
N ASN A 137 14.76 -8.23 15.63
CA ASN A 137 15.29 -8.46 14.29
C ASN A 137 15.99 -7.22 13.72
N CYS A 138 16.12 -6.15 14.52
CA CYS A 138 16.82 -4.94 14.12
C CYS A 138 18.30 -5.25 13.88
N ASN A 139 18.79 -4.97 12.68
CA ASN A 139 20.23 -5.01 12.40
C ASN A 139 20.95 -3.99 13.29
N ASP A 140 22.16 -4.33 13.75
CA ASP A 140 22.98 -3.48 14.65
C ASP A 140 23.21 -2.03 14.14
N ASN A 141 22.93 -1.76 12.87
CA ASN A 141 23.11 -0.47 12.22
C ASN A 141 21.91 0.48 12.32
N LEU A 142 20.71 -0.01 12.66
CA LEU A 142 19.49 0.81 12.72
C LEU A 142 19.22 1.18 14.18
N LYS A 143 19.03 2.47 14.49
CA LYS A 143 18.76 2.89 15.87
C LYS A 143 17.30 2.60 16.19
N THR A 144 17.02 2.27 17.45
CA THR A 144 15.65 2.12 17.97
C THR A 144 14.78 3.34 17.65
N THR A 145 15.34 4.55 17.72
CA THR A 145 14.62 5.79 17.38
C THR A 145 14.20 5.85 15.91
N ASP A 146 14.99 5.28 15.01
CA ASP A 146 14.70 5.27 13.58
C ASP A 146 13.57 4.27 13.31
N MET A 147 13.59 3.12 13.97
CA MET A 147 12.46 2.18 13.93
C MET A 147 11.17 2.75 14.53
N GLU A 148 11.26 3.44 15.67
CA GLU A 148 10.11 4.11 16.28
C GLU A 148 9.49 5.12 15.32
N TYR A 149 10.33 5.90 14.63
CA TYR A 149 9.87 6.85 13.62
C TYR A 149 9.23 6.14 12.43
N PHE A 150 9.86 5.08 11.90
CA PHE A 150 9.33 4.30 10.80
C PHE A 150 7.92 3.75 11.09
N PHE A 151 7.70 3.12 12.26
CA PHE A 151 6.40 2.55 12.60
C PHE A 151 5.34 3.59 12.99
N SER A 152 5.73 4.75 13.52
CA SER A 152 4.79 5.79 13.96
C SER A 152 4.49 6.85 12.90
N HIS A 153 5.31 6.95 11.86
CA HIS A 153 5.21 8.00 10.84
C HIS A 153 5.30 7.44 9.42
N ASP A 154 6.44 6.88 9.04
CA ASP A 154 6.72 6.57 7.63
C ASP A 154 5.81 5.46 7.11
N LEU A 155 5.68 4.37 7.85
CA LEU A 155 4.86 3.24 7.43
C LEU A 155 3.36 3.62 7.32
N PRO A 156 2.74 4.31 8.29
CA PRO A 156 1.40 4.89 8.11
C PRO A 156 1.28 5.84 6.92
N ASN A 157 2.32 6.64 6.63
CA ASN A 157 2.32 7.54 5.47
C ASN A 157 2.29 6.77 4.15
N GLU A 158 3.12 5.72 4.02
CA GLU A 158 3.16 4.87 2.81
C GLU A 158 1.85 4.08 2.63
N ILE A 159 1.28 3.54 3.72
CA ILE A 159 -0.06 2.91 3.69
C ILE A 159 -1.11 3.90 3.19
N GLY A 160 -1.02 5.15 3.66
CA GLY A 160 -1.84 6.24 3.19
C GLY A 160 -1.71 6.44 1.69
N ALA A 161 -0.48 6.64 1.20
CA ALA A 161 -0.19 6.88 -0.20
C ALA A 161 -0.71 5.75 -1.11
N ASP A 162 -0.51 4.49 -0.73
CA ASP A 162 -1.01 3.34 -1.48
C ASP A 162 -2.55 3.36 -1.57
N LEU A 163 -3.24 3.57 -0.45
CA LEU A 163 -4.70 3.62 -0.41
C LEU A 163 -5.27 4.82 -1.16
N ASP A 164 -4.55 5.95 -1.16
CA ASP A 164 -4.91 7.13 -1.93
C ASP A 164 -4.90 6.85 -3.44
N GLN A 165 -3.87 6.16 -3.93
CA GLN A 165 -3.78 5.72 -5.32
C GLN A 165 -4.89 4.71 -5.68
N LEU A 166 -5.24 3.81 -4.76
CA LEU A 166 -6.37 2.88 -4.96
C LEU A 166 -7.70 3.63 -5.08
N ILE A 167 -7.95 4.62 -4.22
CA ILE A 167 -9.19 5.42 -4.25
C ILE A 167 -9.26 6.24 -5.53
N LEU A 168 -8.15 6.89 -5.91
CA LEU A 168 -8.06 7.60 -7.18
C LEU A 168 -8.34 6.64 -8.35
N GLY A 169 -7.80 5.43 -8.30
CA GLY A 169 -8.00 4.43 -9.35
C GLY A 169 -9.39 3.90 -9.52
N ALA A 170 -10.05 3.61 -8.41
CA ALA A 170 -11.47 3.32 -8.38
C ALA A 170 -12.26 4.46 -9.07
N GLN A 171 -11.91 5.72 -8.80
CA GLN A 171 -12.59 6.88 -9.38
C GLN A 171 -12.37 7.06 -10.87
N ILE A 172 -11.18 6.75 -11.41
CA ILE A 172 -10.81 7.05 -12.80
C ILE A 172 -10.82 5.84 -13.76
N GLY A 173 -11.46 4.74 -13.39
CA GLY A 173 -11.67 3.62 -14.31
C GLY A 173 -12.05 2.32 -13.64
N GLY A 174 -11.73 2.19 -12.35
CA GLY A 174 -11.85 0.95 -11.62
C GLY A 174 -10.52 0.19 -11.59
N LEU A 175 -10.25 -0.44 -10.45
CA LEU A 175 -8.96 -1.09 -10.14
C LEU A 175 -8.66 -2.28 -11.04
N HIS A 176 -9.68 -2.95 -11.57
CA HIS A 176 -9.53 -4.11 -12.44
C HIS A 176 -8.83 -3.81 -13.78
N PHE A 177 -8.80 -2.56 -14.22
CA PHE A 177 -8.01 -2.17 -15.39
C PHE A 177 -6.53 -2.04 -15.09
N TRP A 178 -6.14 -2.06 -13.81
CA TRP A 178 -4.82 -1.67 -13.33
C TRP A 178 -4.19 -2.85 -12.59
N PRO A 179 -3.37 -3.67 -13.26
CA PRO A 179 -2.84 -4.90 -12.68
C PRO A 179 -2.07 -4.69 -11.36
N ILE A 180 -1.36 -3.57 -11.25
CA ILE A 180 -0.62 -3.21 -10.03
C ILE A 180 -1.59 -2.91 -8.89
N ALA A 181 -2.57 -2.04 -9.12
CA ALA A 181 -3.55 -1.65 -8.11
C ALA A 181 -4.46 -2.81 -7.68
N ASP A 182 -4.89 -3.67 -8.61
CA ASP A 182 -5.65 -4.89 -8.25
C ASP A 182 -4.81 -5.86 -7.40
N TYR A 183 -3.51 -5.99 -7.71
CA TYR A 183 -2.62 -6.83 -6.92
C TYR A 183 -2.30 -6.20 -5.56
N LEU A 184 -2.15 -4.89 -5.49
CA LEU A 184 -2.00 -4.11 -4.27
C LEU A 184 -3.17 -4.35 -3.31
N CYS A 185 -4.42 -4.34 -3.80
CA CYS A 185 -5.57 -4.74 -3.01
C CYS A 185 -5.46 -6.18 -2.48
N LYS A 186 -5.00 -7.13 -3.31
CA LYS A 186 -4.83 -8.53 -2.88
C LYS A 186 -3.81 -8.67 -1.76
N VAL A 187 -2.72 -7.91 -1.83
CA VAL A 187 -1.67 -7.87 -0.80
C VAL A 187 -2.27 -7.44 0.54
N TYR A 188 -3.05 -6.36 0.56
CA TYR A 188 -3.74 -5.92 1.78
C TYR A 188 -4.85 -6.86 2.23
N GLU A 189 -5.58 -7.49 1.31
CA GLU A 189 -6.56 -8.56 1.61
C GLU A 189 -5.90 -9.75 2.30
N TRP A 190 -4.65 -10.06 1.95
CA TRP A 190 -3.81 -11.05 2.63
C TRP A 190 -3.15 -10.49 3.90
N GLY A 191 -3.32 -9.22 4.24
CA GLY A 191 -2.73 -8.62 5.44
C GLY A 191 -1.24 -8.30 5.35
N TYR A 192 -0.70 -8.25 4.13
CA TYR A 192 0.67 -7.85 3.88
C TYR A 192 0.78 -6.34 3.66
N MET A 193 1.97 -5.81 3.93
CA MET A 193 2.34 -4.45 3.53
C MET A 193 3.26 -4.54 2.32
N PRO A 194 2.89 -4.04 1.15
CA PRO A 194 3.82 -3.92 0.02
C PRO A 194 4.98 -2.97 0.39
N CYS A 195 6.17 -3.21 -0.14
CA CYS A 195 7.32 -2.35 0.21
C CYS A 195 8.37 -2.19 -0.90
N GLY A 196 8.22 -2.84 -2.06
CA GLY A 196 9.26 -2.81 -3.07
C GLY A 196 8.86 -3.37 -4.42
N TRP A 197 9.70 -3.13 -5.42
CA TRP A 197 9.57 -3.68 -6.76
C TRP A 197 10.92 -4.18 -7.27
N ILE A 198 10.97 -5.42 -7.75
CA ILE A 198 12.15 -6.04 -8.35
C ILE A 198 11.87 -6.54 -9.77
N GLY A 199 12.80 -6.30 -10.68
CA GLY A 199 12.73 -6.72 -12.07
C GLY A 199 12.23 -5.60 -13.01
N PRO A 200 11.69 -5.97 -14.18
CA PRO A 200 11.33 -4.99 -15.22
C PRO A 200 10.19 -4.09 -14.76
N LEU A 201 10.16 -2.87 -15.31
CA LEU A 201 9.04 -1.95 -15.13
C LEU A 201 7.76 -2.54 -15.76
N PRO A 202 6.57 -2.07 -15.35
CA PRO A 202 5.31 -2.54 -15.91
C PRO A 202 5.23 -2.42 -17.44
N GLU A 203 5.71 -1.33 -18.01
CA GLU A 203 5.79 -1.08 -19.46
C GLU A 203 6.74 -2.05 -20.19
N ASP A 204 7.71 -2.62 -19.46
CA ASP A 204 8.66 -3.62 -19.97
C ASP A 204 8.20 -5.07 -19.67
N GLY A 205 6.96 -5.25 -19.23
CA GLY A 205 6.36 -6.56 -18.95
C GLY A 205 6.56 -7.07 -17.53
N GLY A 206 6.86 -6.18 -16.58
CA GLY A 206 6.88 -6.49 -15.15
C GLY A 206 5.52 -6.99 -14.64
N ASP A 207 5.50 -8.23 -14.15
CA ASP A 207 4.32 -8.87 -13.56
C ASP A 207 4.27 -8.53 -12.07
N PRO A 208 3.25 -7.80 -11.58
CA PRO A 208 3.17 -7.40 -10.16
C PRO A 208 3.22 -8.59 -9.21
N ARG A 209 2.78 -9.78 -9.64
CA ARG A 209 2.83 -11.00 -8.81
C ARG A 209 4.25 -11.48 -8.53
N LYS A 210 5.18 -11.18 -9.42
CA LYS A 210 6.58 -11.61 -9.35
C LYS A 210 7.50 -10.48 -8.90
N CYS A 211 7.11 -9.25 -9.20
CA CYS A 211 7.95 -8.08 -9.00
C CYS A 211 7.66 -7.36 -7.69
N MET A 212 6.43 -7.35 -7.20
CA MET A 212 6.11 -6.65 -5.95
C MET A 212 6.64 -7.45 -4.75
N GLN A 213 7.30 -6.75 -3.83
CA GLN A 213 7.85 -7.30 -2.59
C GLN A 213 6.98 -6.88 -1.40
N MET A 214 6.88 -7.75 -0.39
CA MET A 214 6.05 -7.51 0.79
C MET A 214 6.86 -7.50 2.07
N LEU A 215 6.64 -6.49 2.91
CA LEU A 215 7.11 -6.44 4.28
C LEU A 215 6.30 -7.42 5.15
N ALA A 216 7.01 -8.25 5.92
CA ALA A 216 6.44 -9.13 6.93
C ALA A 216 7.42 -9.36 8.08
N LEU A 217 6.90 -9.84 9.22
CA LEU A 217 7.71 -10.10 10.41
C LEU A 217 8.75 -11.21 10.20
N SER A 218 8.46 -12.21 9.37
CA SER A 218 9.40 -13.28 9.02
C SER A 218 9.30 -13.68 7.55
N CYS A 219 10.43 -14.14 7.00
CA CYS A 219 10.47 -14.83 5.71
C CYS A 219 10.00 -16.29 5.79
N GLU A 220 9.88 -16.84 7.01
CA GLU A 220 9.34 -18.17 7.23
C GLU A 220 7.81 -18.17 7.06
N ARG A 221 7.25 -19.27 6.55
CA ARG A 221 5.82 -19.47 6.37
C ARG A 221 5.36 -20.80 6.93
#